data_AF-A0A8S8YR84-F1
#
_entry.id   AF-A0A8S8YR84-F1
#
_cell.length_a   1.000
_cell.length_b   1.000
_cell.length_c   1.000
_cell.angle_alpha   90.00
_cell.angle_beta   90.00
_cell.angle_gamma   90.00
#
_symmetry.space_group_name_H-M   'P 1'
#
loop_
_entity.id
_entity.type
_entity.pdbx_description
1 polymer ?
#
loop_
_entity_poly.entity_id
_entity_poly.type
_entity_poly.pdbx_seq_one_letter_code
_entity_poly.pdbx_strand_id
1 'polypeptide(L)' 'MLQIFFTNTPVIDSKTSKKADGKKFQKLFRTLLKKGVFIPPSQFEFVFLSDAHTENDLNKTLDAYHAALKSVKN' A
#
# COMPACT_ATOMS: atom_id res chain seq x y z
N MET A 1 3.80 -6.88 9.12
CA MET A 1 2.43 -6.60 8.63
C MET A 1 2.32 -5.10 8.38
N LEU A 2 1.82 -4.67 7.22
CA LEU A 2 1.75 -3.25 6.82
C LEU A 2 0.37 -2.91 6.23
N GLN A 3 -0.15 -1.73 6.55
CA GLN A 3 -1.25 -1.11 5.82
C GLN A 3 -1.09 0.42 5.77
N ILE A 4 -1.51 1.04 4.67
CA ILE A 4 -1.47 2.48 4.44
C ILE A 4 -2.89 3.02 4.26
N PHE A 5 -3.30 3.93 5.15
CA PHE A 5 -4.54 4.68 5.01
C PHE A 5 -4.23 6.11 4.56
N PHE A 6 -4.77 6.52 3.40
CA PHE A 6 -4.61 7.89 2.91
C PHE A 6 -5.63 8.82 3.56
N THR A 7 -5.30 9.38 4.72
CA THR A 7 -6.16 10.30 5.46
C THR A 7 -5.33 11.29 6.28
N ASN A 8 -5.93 12.43 6.61
CA ASN A 8 -5.34 13.42 7.51
C ASN A 8 -5.76 13.23 8.98
N THR A 9 -6.59 12.21 9.26
CA THR A 9 -7.06 11.89 10.62
C THR A 9 -6.48 10.55 11.07
N PRO A 10 -6.09 10.40 12.35
CA PRO A 10 -5.67 9.11 12.88
C PRO A 10 -6.71 8.01 12.63
N VAL A 11 -6.24 6.82 12.23
CA VAL A 11 -7.06 5.63 12.06
C VAL A 11 -6.89 4.76 13.29
N ILE A 12 -7.93 4.69 14.12
CA ILE A 12 -7.93 3.98 15.41
C ILE A 12 -9.03 2.92 15.50
N ASP A 13 -9.96 2.92 14.54
CA ASP A 13 -11.11 2.03 14.49
C ASP A 13 -11.62 1.84 13.06
N SER A 14 -12.63 0.98 12.89
CA SER A 14 -13.29 0.73 11.60
C SER A 14 -13.99 1.97 11.03
N LYS A 15 -14.44 2.90 11.88
CA LYS A 15 -15.18 4.09 11.46
C LYS A 15 -14.24 5.14 10.86
N THR A 16 -13.08 5.32 11.47
CA THR A 16 -12.00 6.22 11.05
C THR A 16 -11.27 5.67 9.84
N SER A 17 -11.10 4.34 9.71
CA SER A 17 -10.48 3.73 8.52
C SER A 17 -11.28 3.97 7.24
N LYS A 18 -12.62 3.93 7.32
CA LYS A 18 -13.53 4.20 6.19
C LYS A 18 -13.46 5.64 5.66
N LYS A 19 -12.81 6.56 6.38
CA LYS A 19 -12.58 7.95 5.92
C LYS A 19 -11.37 8.09 4.99
N ALA A 20 -10.57 7.03 4.84
CA ALA A 20 -9.40 7.06 3.96
C ALA A 20 -9.78 7.19 2.48
N ASP A 21 -8.91 7.85 1.72
CA ASP A 21 -9.08 8.08 0.28
C ASP A 21 -8.82 6.79 -0.52
N GLY A 22 -9.92 6.11 -0.87
CA GLY A 22 -9.88 4.89 -1.67
C GLY A 22 -9.38 5.10 -3.10
N LYS A 23 -9.46 6.31 -3.67
CA LYS A 23 -8.92 6.60 -5.01
C LYS A 23 -7.40 6.63 -4.97
N LYS A 24 -6.82 7.21 -3.93
CA LYS A 24 -5.37 7.17 -3.69
C LYS A 24 -4.89 5.74 -3.44
N PHE A 25 -5.61 4.95 -2.65
CA PHE A 25 -5.31 3.52 -2.49
C PHE A 25 -5.35 2.78 -3.83
N GLN A 26 -6.40 2.99 -4.64
CA GLN A 26 -6.51 2.35 -5.95
C GLN A 26 -5.33 2.72 -6.88
N LYS A 27 -4.88 3.98 -6.85
CA LYS A 27 -3.72 4.45 -7.62
C LYS A 27 -2.41 3.80 -7.11
N LEU A 28 -2.23 3.68 -5.79
CA LEU A 28 -1.13 2.94 -5.19
C LEU A 28 -1.13 1.48 -5.68
N PHE A 29 -2.24 0.76 -5.49
CA PHE A 29 -2.40 -0.64 -5.88
C PHE A 29 -2.07 -0.86 -7.36
N ARG A 30 -2.67 -0.06 -8.26
CA ARG A 30 -2.41 -0.19 -9.72
C ARG A 30 -0.95 0.09 -10.07
N THR A 31 -0.29 0.99 -9.36
CA THR A 31 1.12 1.31 -9.61
C THR A 31 2.05 0.20 -9.14
N LEU A 32 1.78 -0.38 -7.96
CA LEU A 32 2.51 -1.55 -7.45
C LEU A 32 2.34 -2.75 -8.39
N LEU A 33 1.10 -3.02 -8.82
CA LEU A 33 0.81 -4.13 -9.74
C LEU A 33 1.55 -3.98 -11.07
N LYS A 34 1.59 -2.76 -11.65
CA LYS A 34 2.36 -2.46 -12.86
C LYS A 34 3.87 -2.65 -12.68
N LYS A 35 4.37 -2.58 -11.44
CA LYS A 35 5.78 -2.81 -11.10
C LYS A 35 6.06 -4.25 -10.65
N GLY A 36 5.10 -5.15 -10.79
CA GLY A 36 5.25 -6.57 -10.44
C GLY A 36 5.12 -6.86 -8.94
N VAL A 37 4.63 -5.91 -8.14
CA VAL A 37 4.38 -6.10 -6.70
C VAL A 37 2.88 -6.22 -6.48
N PHE A 38 2.44 -7.42 -6.12
CA PHE A 38 1.06 -7.67 -5.75
C PHE A 38 0.85 -7.40 -4.26
N ILE A 39 -0.19 -6.62 -3.95
CA ILE A 39 -0.71 -6.44 -2.59
C ILE A 39 -2.20 -6.76 -2.61
N PRO A 40 -2.84 -7.07 -1.47
CA PRO A 40 -4.27 -7.31 -1.42
C PRO A 40 -5.07 -6.16 -2.06
N PRO A 41 -6.06 -6.44 -2.91
CA PRO A 41 -6.81 -5.42 -3.66
C PRO A 41 -7.86 -4.70 -2.78
N SER A 42 -7.56 -4.48 -1.50
CA SER A 42 -8.46 -3.87 -0.52
C SER A 42 -7.67 -2.99 0.45
N GLN A 43 -8.16 -1.77 0.64
CA GLN A 43 -7.61 -0.84 1.64
C GLN A 43 -7.93 -1.24 3.10
N PHE A 44 -8.64 -2.35 3.28
CA PHE A 44 -8.98 -2.89 4.60
C PHE A 44 -8.26 -4.21 4.88
N GLU A 45 -7.31 -4.60 4.03
CA GLU A 45 -6.49 -5.80 4.15
C GLU A 45 -5.02 -5.47 4.41
N PHE A 46 -4.28 -6.39 5.03
CA PHE A 46 -2.86 -6.17 5.35
C PHE A 46 -1.92 -6.85 4.37
N VAL A 47 -0.77 -6.21 4.14
CA VAL A 47 0.37 -6.85 3.47
C VAL A 47 1.14 -7.68 4.49
N PHE A 48 1.32 -8.95 4.18
CA PHE A 48 2.06 -9.91 5.00
C PHE A 48 3.41 -10.24 4.35
N LEU A 49 4.39 -10.55 5.20
CA LEU A 49 5.69 -11.05 4.79
C LEU A 49 5.70 -12.57 4.97
N SER A 50 6.55 -13.24 4.22
CA SER A 50 6.89 -14.66 4.41
C SER A 50 8.40 -14.82 4.41
N ASP A 51 8.88 -15.92 4.98
CA ASP A 51 10.30 -16.27 5.05
C ASP A 51 10.94 -16.52 3.66
N ALA A 52 10.12 -16.69 2.63
CA ALA A 52 10.59 -16.86 1.26
C ALA A 52 11.06 -15.54 0.61
N HIS A 53 10.78 -14.37 1.22
CA HIS A 53 11.19 -13.09 0.65
C HIS A 53 12.69 -12.85 0.84
N THR A 54 13.39 -12.63 -0.25
CA THR A 54 14.82 -12.29 -0.25
C THR A 54 15.04 -10.78 -0.07
N GLU A 55 16.26 -10.36 0.25
CA GLU A 55 16.62 -8.92 0.26
C GLU A 55 16.32 -8.24 -1.08
N ASN A 56 16.54 -8.96 -2.19
CA ASN A 56 16.22 -8.43 -3.51
C ASN A 56 14.71 -8.20 -3.68
N ASP A 57 13.85 -9.07 -3.14
CA ASP A 57 12.40 -8.87 -3.19
C ASP A 57 11.97 -7.66 -2.35
N LEU A 58 12.60 -7.47 -1.19
CA LEU A 58 12.39 -6.31 -0.34
C LEU A 58 12.80 -5.01 -1.05
N ASN A 59 13.98 -4.97 -1.67
CA ASN A 59 14.47 -3.80 -2.41
C ASN A 59 13.56 -3.45 -3.60
N LYS A 60 13.19 -4.45 -4.42
CA LYS A 60 12.22 -4.26 -5.52
C LYS A 60 10.87 -3.72 -5.00
N THR A 61 10.42 -4.24 -3.87
CA THR A 61 9.17 -3.80 -3.23
C THR A 61 9.27 -2.36 -2.75
N LEU A 62 10.36 -1.99 -2.08
CA LEU A 62 10.62 -0.61 -1.62
C LEU A 62 10.64 0.39 -2.78
N ASP A 63 11.34 0.06 -3.87
CA ASP A 63 11.38 0.90 -5.07
C ASP A 63 9.98 1.08 -5.70
N ALA A 64 9.19 0.01 -5.73
CA ALA A 64 7.82 0.06 -6.21
C ALA A 64 6.94 0.95 -5.34
N TYR A 65 7.03 0.80 -4.02
CA TYR A 65 6.32 1.66 -3.06
C TYR A 65 6.75 3.12 -3.17
N HIS A 66 8.04 3.40 -3.34
CA HIS A 66 8.54 4.76 -3.49
C HIS A 66 7.91 5.45 -4.71
N ALA A 67 7.89 4.77 -5.86
CA ALA A 67 7.27 5.28 -7.06
C ALA A 67 5.73 5.42 -6.93
N ALA A 68 5.08 4.42 -6.30
CA ALA A 68 3.64 4.44 -6.10
C ALA A 68 3.20 5.57 -5.16
N LEU A 69 3.94 5.81 -4.07
CA LEU A 69 3.72 6.92 -3.14
C LEU A 69 3.95 8.29 -3.78
N LYS A 70 4.96 8.42 -4.66
CA LYS A 70 5.14 9.63 -5.48
C LYS A 70 3.95 9.88 -6.40
N SER A 71 3.40 8.82 -7.00
CA SER A 71 2.26 8.97 -7.91
C SER A 71 0.98 9.46 -7.22
N VAL A 72 0.83 9.23 -5.90
CA VAL A 72 -0.37 9.64 -5.14
C VAL A 72 -0.20 10.98 -4.42
N LYS A 73 0.99 11.59 -4.45
CA LYS A 73 1.18 13.00 -4.11
C LYS A 73 0.57 13.84 -5.24
N ASN A 74 -0.29 14.78 -4.86
CA ASN A 74 -0.76 15.84 -5.76
C ASN A 74 0.42 16.78 -6.05
#